data_AF-A0A420IUU0-F1
#
_entry.id   AF-A0A420IUU0-F1
#
_cell.length_a   1.000
_cell.length_b   1.000
_cell.length_c   1.000
_cell.angle_alpha   90.00
_cell.angle_beta   90.00
_cell.angle_gamma   90.00
#
_symmetry.space_group_name_H-M   'P 1'
#
loop_
_entity.id
_entity.type
_entity.pdbx_description
1 polymer ?
#
loop_
_entity_poly.entity_id
_entity_poly.type
_entity_poly.pdbx_seq_one_letter_code
_entity_poly.pdbx_strand_id
1 'polypeptide(L)'
;MSKIPSEERMIDETSISKSENPASNARRNSLEKHLKHRPNVQELKDRHILLNTNVAPSIQGQQKELENRLLADTLKDKIINRPHPEDLIKRGILNEADKIYEERIEEEYAKREGGA
;
A
#
# COMPACT_ATOMS: atom_id res chain seq x y z
N MET A 1 -32.95 2.18 -8.66
CA MET A 1 -31.65 2.34 -9.36
C MET A 1 -31.38 3.84 -9.51
N SER A 2 -30.64 4.44 -8.58
CA SER A 2 -30.25 5.85 -8.66
C SER A 2 -29.09 6.01 -9.65
N LYS A 3 -29.30 6.82 -10.69
CA LYS A 3 -28.25 7.22 -11.62
C LYS A 3 -27.21 8.05 -10.86
N ILE A 4 -25.96 7.61 -10.88
CA ILE A 4 -24.79 8.41 -10.50
C ILE A 4 -24.66 9.51 -11.56
N PRO A 5 -24.58 10.81 -11.20
CA PRO A 5 -24.38 11.85 -12.18
C PRO A 5 -22.93 11.76 -12.68
N SER A 6 -22.76 11.49 -13.97
CA SER A 6 -21.47 11.57 -14.66
C SER A 6 -21.03 13.02 -14.68
N GLU A 7 -20.17 13.39 -13.73
CA GLU A 7 -19.54 14.70 -13.66
C GLU A 7 -18.50 14.79 -14.79
N GLU A 8 -18.95 15.20 -15.98
CA GLU A 8 -18.07 15.57 -17.08
C GLU A 8 -17.19 16.72 -16.61
N ARG A 9 -15.92 16.42 -16.33
CA ARG A 9 -14.91 17.45 -16.08
C ARG A 9 -14.77 18.26 -17.36
N MET A 10 -15.41 19.43 -17.41
CA MET A 10 -15.21 20.41 -18.48
C MET A 10 -13.70 20.60 -18.67
N ILE A 11 -13.23 20.34 -19.88
CA ILE A 11 -11.83 20.56 -20.26
C ILE A 11 -11.60 22.08 -20.21
N ASP A 12 -10.63 22.52 -19.41
CA ASP A 12 -10.27 23.93 -19.30
C ASP A 12 -9.44 24.34 -20.51
N GLU A 13 -10.11 24.92 -21.51
CA GLU A 13 -9.52 25.38 -22.79
C GLU A 13 -8.78 26.74 -22.67
N THR A 14 -8.57 27.26 -21.48
CA THR A 14 -7.88 28.55 -21.31
C THR A 14 -6.40 28.46 -21.71
N SER A 15 -6.00 29.31 -22.67
CA SER A 15 -4.65 29.39 -23.25
C SER A 15 -3.53 29.35 -22.20
N ILE A 16 -2.51 28.51 -22.39
CA ILE A 16 -1.37 28.40 -21.46
C ILE A 16 -0.44 29.63 -21.57
N SER A 17 -0.58 30.42 -22.62
CA SER A 17 0.21 31.61 -22.92
C SER A 17 0.07 32.68 -21.83
N LYS A 18 1.20 33.18 -21.35
CA LYS A 18 1.26 34.19 -20.26
C LYS A 18 0.56 35.51 -20.62
N SER A 19 0.58 35.90 -21.89
CA SER A 19 0.03 37.16 -22.39
C SER A 19 -1.49 37.15 -22.56
N GLU A 20 -2.09 35.99 -22.79
CA GLU A 20 -3.51 35.88 -23.17
C GLU A 20 -4.39 35.29 -22.08
N ASN A 21 -3.79 34.83 -20.97
CA ASN A 21 -4.55 34.18 -19.90
C ASN A 21 -4.85 35.12 -18.73
N PRO A 22 -6.12 35.50 -18.49
CA PRO A 22 -6.50 36.34 -17.37
C PRO A 22 -6.26 35.68 -15.99
N ALA A 23 -6.27 34.34 -15.92
CA ALA A 23 -5.95 33.57 -14.73
C ALA A 23 -4.43 33.36 -14.52
N SER A 24 -3.55 33.93 -15.36
CA SER A 24 -2.10 33.74 -15.27
C SER A 24 -1.52 34.14 -13.91
N ASN A 25 -2.03 35.23 -13.31
CA ASN A 25 -1.60 35.68 -11.98
C ASN A 25 -2.12 34.75 -10.88
N ALA A 26 -3.39 34.33 -10.94
CA ALA A 26 -3.95 33.38 -9.98
C ALA A 26 -3.21 32.03 -10.00
N ARG A 27 -2.86 31.53 -11.20
CA ARG A 27 -2.05 30.32 -11.38
C ARG A 27 -0.65 30.47 -10.79
N ARG A 28 0.02 31.61 -11.01
CA ARG A 28 1.33 31.89 -10.39
C ARG A 28 1.25 31.87 -8.88
N ASN A 29 0.29 32.58 -8.30
CA ASN A 29 0.14 32.67 -6.85
C ASN A 29 -0.16 31.28 -6.25
N SER A 30 -1.01 30.49 -6.92
CA SER A 30 -1.27 29.10 -6.51
C SER A 30 -0.02 28.23 -6.58
N LEU A 31 0.71 28.27 -7.70
CA LEU A 31 1.94 27.48 -7.86
C LEU A 31 2.98 27.86 -6.80
N GLU A 32 3.20 29.16 -6.57
CA GLU A 32 4.13 29.64 -5.55
C GLU A 32 3.75 29.14 -4.15
N LYS A 33 2.46 29.17 -3.80
CA LYS A 33 1.95 28.61 -2.54
C LYS A 33 2.27 27.12 -2.42
N HIS A 34 2.08 26.33 -3.47
CA HIS A 34 2.36 24.88 -3.45
C HIS A 34 3.86 24.58 -3.40
N LEU A 35 4.70 25.36 -4.09
CA LEU A 35 6.15 25.20 -4.06
C LEU A 35 6.72 25.50 -2.67
N LYS A 36 6.17 26.50 -1.95
CA LYS A 36 6.53 26.81 -0.56
C LYS A 36 6.25 25.66 0.42
N HIS A 37 5.21 24.86 0.16
CA HIS A 37 4.83 23.72 0.99
C HIS A 37 5.20 22.37 0.38
N ARG A 38 6.15 22.36 -0.58
CA ARG A 38 6.55 21.14 -1.26
C ARG A 38 7.25 20.18 -0.28
N PRO A 39 6.78 18.94 -0.12
CA PRO A 39 7.43 17.93 0.73
C PRO A 39 8.88 17.64 0.28
N ASN A 40 9.72 17.26 1.24
CA ASN A 40 11.08 16.79 0.95
C ASN A 40 11.02 15.41 0.24
N VAL A 41 12.02 15.12 -0.58
CA VAL A 41 12.21 13.79 -1.19
C VAL A 41 12.22 12.67 -0.14
N GLN A 42 12.85 12.87 1.02
CA GLN A 42 12.87 11.85 2.09
C GLN A 42 11.46 11.60 2.66
N GLU A 43 10.68 12.66 2.92
CA GLU A 43 9.30 12.53 3.40
C GLU A 43 8.43 11.72 2.42
N LEU A 44 8.63 11.93 1.10
CA LEU A 44 7.93 11.16 0.08
C LEU A 44 8.35 9.68 0.05
N LYS A 45 9.62 9.37 0.39
CA LYS A 45 10.10 7.99 0.51
C LYS A 45 9.52 7.31 1.75
N ASP A 46 9.51 7.99 2.89
CA ASP A 46 8.97 7.47 4.15
C ASP A 46 7.47 7.15 4.01
N ARG A 47 6.74 8.02 3.30
CA ARG A 47 5.32 7.80 2.97
C ARG A 47 5.09 6.78 1.84
N HIS A 48 6.14 6.12 1.35
CA HIS A 48 6.08 5.15 0.25
C HIS A 48 5.46 5.69 -1.05
N ILE A 49 5.57 7.00 -1.29
CA ILE A 49 5.16 7.65 -2.55
C ILE A 49 6.28 7.55 -3.58
N LEU A 50 7.50 7.91 -3.19
CA LEU A 50 8.70 7.68 -3.98
C LEU A 50 9.38 6.40 -3.52
N LEU A 51 9.81 5.57 -4.46
CA LEU A 51 10.60 4.39 -4.12
C LEU A 51 12.01 4.80 -3.66
N ASN A 52 12.53 4.09 -2.65
CA ASN A 52 13.90 4.29 -2.19
C ASN A 52 14.88 3.41 -2.99
N THR A 53 15.00 3.65 -4.29
CA THR A 53 15.92 2.91 -5.16
C THR A 53 16.82 3.86 -5.94
N ASN A 54 18.01 3.37 -6.33
CA ASN A 54 18.93 4.09 -7.22
C ASN A 54 18.73 3.71 -8.70
N VAL A 55 17.62 3.05 -9.00
CA VAL A 55 17.32 2.51 -10.33
C VAL A 55 16.64 3.58 -11.16
N ALA A 56 16.91 3.59 -12.47
CA ALA A 56 16.37 4.59 -13.39
C ALA A 56 14.82 4.58 -13.38
N PRO A 57 14.15 5.75 -13.41
CA PRO A 57 12.69 5.84 -13.28
C PRO A 57 11.89 4.96 -14.26
N SER A 58 12.42 4.76 -15.47
CA SER A 58 11.78 3.97 -16.52
C SER A 58 11.66 2.49 -16.20
N ILE A 59 12.54 1.92 -15.37
CA ILE A 59 12.59 0.48 -15.07
C ILE A 59 12.24 0.14 -13.62
N GLN A 60 11.96 1.14 -12.77
CA GLN A 60 11.55 0.92 -11.37
C GLN A 60 10.31 0.01 -11.25
N GLY A 61 9.35 0.17 -12.17
CA GLY A 61 8.15 -0.68 -12.21
C GLY A 61 8.48 -2.16 -12.47
N GLN A 62 9.33 -2.42 -13.47
CA GLN A 62 9.75 -3.79 -13.83
C GLN A 62 10.59 -4.44 -12.72
N GLN A 63 11.46 -3.67 -12.07
CA GLN A 63 12.23 -4.14 -10.91
C GLN A 63 11.30 -4.61 -9.79
N LYS A 64 10.31 -3.79 -9.42
CA LYS A 64 9.36 -4.11 -8.34
C LYS A 64 8.52 -5.35 -8.69
N GLU A 65 8.10 -5.48 -9.94
CA GLU A 65 7.35 -6.65 -10.38
C GLU A 65 8.18 -7.93 -10.25
N LEU A 66 9.45 -7.89 -10.67
CA LEU A 66 10.37 -9.01 -10.52
C LEU A 66 10.59 -9.36 -9.04
N GLU A 67 10.86 -8.37 -8.19
CA GLU A 67 11.03 -8.54 -6.75
C GLU A 67 9.81 -9.20 -6.10
N ASN A 68 8.61 -8.72 -6.42
CA ASN A 68 7.37 -9.32 -5.93
C ASN A 68 7.23 -10.78 -6.35
N ARG A 69 7.60 -11.12 -7.58
CA ARG A 69 7.48 -12.49 -8.10
C ARG A 69 8.45 -13.42 -7.39
N LEU A 70 9.71 -13.00 -7.22
CA LEU A 70 10.71 -13.73 -6.45
C LEU A 70 10.28 -13.91 -4.99
N LEU A 71 9.72 -12.87 -4.37
CA LEU A 71 9.21 -12.96 -3.01
C LEU A 71 8.04 -13.93 -2.90
N ALA A 72 7.11 -13.92 -3.87
CA ALA A 72 5.99 -14.84 -3.90
C ALA A 72 6.45 -16.30 -4.01
N ASP A 73 7.42 -16.58 -4.89
CA ASP A 73 7.97 -17.92 -5.06
C ASP A 73 8.70 -18.39 -3.79
N THR A 74 9.55 -17.55 -3.20
CA THR A 74 10.25 -17.88 -1.95
C THR A 74 9.30 -18.08 -0.77
N LEU A 75 8.22 -17.30 -0.70
CA LEU A 75 7.19 -17.46 0.32
C LEU A 75 6.41 -18.77 0.12
N LYS A 76 6.05 -19.09 -1.12
CA LYS A 76 5.36 -20.34 -1.47
C LYS A 76 6.16 -21.55 -1.00
N ASP A 77 7.46 -21.58 -1.29
CA ASP A 77 8.34 -22.69 -0.87
C ASP A 77 8.42 -22.81 0.66
N LYS A 78 8.47 -21.68 1.38
CA LYS A 78 8.46 -21.67 2.86
C LYS A 78 7.13 -22.13 3.45
N ILE A 79 6.02 -21.79 2.82
CA ILE A 79 4.68 -22.21 3.25
C ILE A 79 4.50 -23.71 3.05
N ILE A 80 4.96 -24.26 1.91
CA ILE A 80 4.91 -25.71 1.64
C ILE A 80 5.68 -26.49 2.70
N ASN A 81 6.84 -25.98 3.12
CA ASN A 81 7.70 -26.60 4.13
C ASN A 81 7.43 -26.09 5.56
N ARG A 82 6.22 -25.57 5.83
CA ARG A 82 5.87 -25.07 7.16
C ARG A 82 5.89 -26.24 8.16
N PRO A 83 6.68 -26.18 9.25
CA PRO A 83 6.74 -27.24 10.26
C PRO A 83 5.42 -27.32 11.03
N HIS A 84 5.07 -28.53 11.47
CA HIS A 84 3.87 -28.74 12.28
C HIS A 84 4.11 -28.22 13.72
N PRO A 85 3.09 -27.74 14.44
CA PRO A 85 3.19 -27.31 15.84
C PRO A 85 3.98 -28.24 16.78
N GLU A 86 3.87 -29.57 16.68
CA GLU A 86 4.60 -30.49 17.56
C GLU A 86 6.10 -30.50 17.27
N ASP A 87 6.50 -30.30 16.01
CA ASP A 87 7.91 -30.14 15.65
C ASP A 87 8.51 -28.89 16.30
N LEU A 88 7.72 -27.83 16.44
CA LEU A 88 8.12 -26.59 17.11
C LEU A 88 8.22 -26.76 18.62
N ILE A 89 7.30 -27.51 19.25
CA ILE A 89 7.36 -27.85 20.68
C ILE A 89 8.58 -28.72 20.98
N LYS A 90 8.84 -29.74 20.16
CA LYS A 90 10.01 -30.62 20.32
C LYS A 90 11.33 -29.86 20.22
N ARG A 91 11.37 -28.80 19.42
CA ARG A 91 12.53 -27.90 19.28
C ARG A 91 12.61 -26.84 20.39
N GLY A 92 11.64 -26.77 21.30
CA GLY A 92 11.56 -25.77 22.36
C GLY A 92 11.27 -24.36 21.87
N ILE A 93 10.69 -24.21 20.67
CA ILE A 93 10.34 -22.91 20.07
C ILE A 93 8.93 -22.48 20.48
N LEU A 94 8.00 -23.43 20.57
CA LEU A 94 6.61 -23.22 20.95
C LEU A 94 6.35 -23.86 22.32
N ASN A 95 5.65 -23.17 23.22
CA ASN A 95 5.32 -23.70 24.55
C ASN A 95 3.90 -24.30 24.55
N GLU A 96 3.63 -25.26 25.44
CA GLU A 96 2.29 -25.86 25.54
C GLU A 96 1.21 -24.83 25.96
N ALA A 97 1.58 -23.75 26.66
CA ALA A 97 0.68 -22.65 26.97
C ALA A 97 0.17 -21.90 25.72
N ASP A 98 0.87 -22.01 24.59
CA ASP A 98 0.45 -21.40 23.32
C ASP A 98 -0.64 -22.21 22.62
N LYS A 99 -0.73 -23.53 22.88
CA LYS A 99 -1.86 -24.36 22.44
C LYS A 99 -3.18 -23.99 23.13
N ILE A 100 -3.09 -23.52 24.38
CA ILE A 100 -4.25 -23.03 25.14
C ILE A 100 -4.87 -21.79 24.48
N TYR A 101 -4.08 -21.01 23.73
CA TYR A 101 -4.61 -19.87 22.98
C TYR A 101 -5.42 -20.31 21.76
N GLU A 102 -5.03 -21.38 21.07
CA GLU A 102 -5.80 -21.93 19.94
C GLU A 102 -7.16 -22.46 20.43
N GLU A 103 -7.17 -23.25 21.50
CA GLU A 103 -8.41 -23.76 22.11
C GLU A 103 -9.32 -22.62 22.58
N ARG A 104 -8.76 -21.57 23.22
CA ARG A 104 -9.56 -20.39 23.61
C ARG A 104 -10.14 -19.62 22.44
N ILE A 105 -9.39 -19.49 21.35
CA ILE A 105 -9.87 -18.78 20.15
C ILE A 105 -11.01 -19.58 19.51
N GLU A 106 -10.86 -20.90 19.40
CA GLU A 106 -11.91 -21.79 18.88
C GLU A 106 -13.18 -21.77 19.75
N GLU A 107 -13.05 -21.77 21.09
CA GLU A 107 -14.19 -21.61 22.01
C GLU A 107 -14.93 -20.28 21.85
N GLU A 108 -14.19 -19.16 21.65
CA GLU A 108 -14.79 -17.85 21.39
C GLU A 108 -15.53 -17.79 20.05
N TYR A 109 -14.95 -18.39 18.99
CA TYR A 109 -15.63 -18.51 17.70
C TYR A 109 -16.87 -19.40 17.78
N ALA A 110 -16.79 -20.54 18.48
CA ALA A 110 -17.92 -21.46 18.67
C ALA A 110 -19.06 -20.82 19.48
N LYS A 111 -18.77 -20.00 20.50
CA LYS A 111 -19.77 -19.23 21.25
C LYS A 111 -20.48 -18.18 20.42
N ARG A 112 -19.80 -17.60 19.42
CA ARG A 112 -20.34 -16.54 18.55
C ARG A 112 -21.20 -17.11 17.41
N GLU A 113 -20.89 -18.31 16.92
CA GLU A 113 -21.60 -18.99 15.81
C GLU A 113 -22.64 -20.02 16.28
N GLY A 114 -22.66 -20.39 17.57
CA GLY A 114 -23.47 -21.50 18.13
C GLY A 114 -24.62 -21.10 19.06
N GLY A 115 -25.24 -19.94 18.87
CA GLY A 115 -26.42 -19.49 19.64
C GLY A 115 -27.73 -19.69 18.87
N ALA A 116 -28.23 -20.93 18.81
CA ALA A 116 -29.62 -21.26 18.48
C ALA A 116 -30.09 -22.42 19.38
#